data_AF-A0A832CSY8-F1
#
_entry.id   AF-A0A832CSY8-F1
#
_cell.length_a   1.000
_cell.length_b   1.000
_cell.length_c   1.000
_cell.angle_alpha   90.00
_cell.angle_beta   90.00
_cell.angle_gamma   90.00
#
_symmetry.space_group_name_H-M   'P 1'
#
loop_
_entity.id
_entity.type
_entity.pdbx_description
1 polymer ?
#
loop_
_entity_poly.entity_id
_entity_poly.type
_entity_poly.pdbx_seq_one_letter_code
_entity_poly.pdbx_strand_id
1 'polypeptide(L)'
;ALALLGVTGPSMLPLAGVFIVTGATSYARLARIVAIGQRNQLYVTAAIAVGARPLRIILRHVAPHVIRPLWAQSALGVGHNVLLMAGLGFLGVGVQPPEPEWGVMVYQARVHIENAPHLLWLPGLCIACTGLSFLLLGDVLADR
;
A
#
# COMPACT_ATOMS: atom_id res chain seq x y z
N ALA A 1 5.49 0.39 13.94
CA ALA A 1 5.70 -0.98 13.40
C ALA A 1 6.57 -1.82 14.33
N LEU A 2 7.85 -1.47 14.54
CA LEU A 2 8.80 -2.25 15.37
C LEU A 2 8.30 -2.52 16.81
N ALA A 3 7.72 -1.52 17.49
CA ALA A 3 7.19 -1.68 18.85
C ALA A 3 5.93 -2.56 18.94
N LEU A 4 5.13 -2.65 17.87
CA LEU A 4 3.93 -3.50 17.83
C LEU A 4 4.29 -4.96 17.49
N LEU A 5 5.31 -5.17 16.66
CA LEU A 5 5.79 -6.51 16.27
C LEU A 5 6.48 -7.24 17.43
N GLY A 6 7.12 -6.52 18.34
CA GLY A 6 7.67 -7.10 19.57
C GLY A 6 6.60 -7.68 20.52
N VAL A 7 5.32 -7.28 20.37
CA VAL A 7 4.22 -7.67 21.27
C VAL A 7 3.36 -8.78 20.68
N THR A 8 3.19 -8.83 19.35
CA THR A 8 2.24 -9.76 18.69
C THR A 8 2.88 -11.06 18.18
N GLY A 9 4.21 -11.14 18.15
CA GLY A 9 4.93 -12.24 17.52
C GLY A 9 4.92 -12.17 15.98
N PRO A 10 5.83 -12.91 15.31
CA PRO A 10 6.04 -12.83 13.87
C PRO A 10 5.00 -13.67 13.12
N SER A 11 3.81 -13.10 12.89
CA SER A 11 2.75 -13.71 12.09
C SER A 11 2.23 -12.76 11.02
N MET A 12 1.68 -13.30 9.92
CA MET A 12 1.24 -12.52 8.77
C MET A 12 0.05 -11.59 9.08
N LEU A 13 -0.88 -12.04 9.92
CA LEU A 13 -2.12 -11.29 10.22
C LEU A 13 -1.90 -9.97 10.99
N PRO A 14 -1.13 -9.93 12.10
CA PRO A 14 -0.83 -8.68 12.79
C PRO A 14 -0.04 -7.70 11.93
N LEU A 15 0.90 -8.20 11.11
CA LEU A 15 1.65 -7.40 10.14
C LEU A 15 0.70 -6.71 9.17
N ALA A 16 -0.21 -7.45 8.55
CA ALA A 16 -1.22 -6.90 7.66
C ALA A 16 -2.09 -5.84 8.37
N GLY A 17 -2.52 -6.11 9.61
CA GLY A 17 -3.30 -5.17 10.42
C GLY A 17 -2.56 -3.84 10.65
N VAL A 18 -1.26 -3.88 10.98
CA VAL A 18 -0.44 -2.68 11.17
C VAL A 18 -0.37 -1.85 9.88
N PHE A 19 -0.16 -2.50 8.72
CA PHE A 19 -0.13 -1.80 7.43
C PHE A 19 -1.48 -1.17 7.07
N ILE A 20 -2.59 -1.86 7.31
CA ILE A 20 -3.94 -1.34 7.07
C ILE A 20 -4.20 -0.10 7.93
N VAL A 21 -3.93 -0.18 9.24
CA VAL A 21 -4.16 0.94 10.17
C VAL A 21 -3.27 2.13 9.84
N THR A 22 -2.00 1.88 9.52
CA THR A 22 -1.06 2.94 9.15
C THR A 22 -1.48 3.62 7.84
N GLY A 23 -1.88 2.84 6.84
CA GLY A 23 -2.32 3.34 5.54
C GLY A 23 -3.66 4.08 5.60
N ALA A 24 -4.59 3.66 6.46
CA ALA A 24 -5.97 4.19 6.51
C ALA A 24 -6.03 5.71 6.65
N THR A 25 -5.11 6.30 7.42
CA THR A 25 -5.03 7.76 7.61
C THR A 25 -4.72 8.51 6.31
N SER A 26 -3.80 7.99 5.50
CA SER A 26 -3.42 8.56 4.20
C SER A 26 -4.57 8.45 3.19
N TYR A 27 -5.24 7.30 3.10
CA TYR A 27 -6.40 7.12 2.22
C TYR A 27 -7.56 8.05 2.61
N ALA A 28 -7.87 8.15 3.91
CA ALA A 28 -8.93 9.03 4.40
C ALA A 28 -8.62 10.51 4.11
N ARG A 29 -7.35 10.92 4.28
CA ARG A 29 -6.89 12.28 3.96
C ARG A 29 -7.04 12.59 2.47
N LEU A 30 -6.61 11.69 1.60
CA LEU A 30 -6.71 11.84 0.14
C LEU A 30 -8.17 11.94 -0.31
N ALA A 31 -9.03 11.05 0.18
CA ALA A 31 -10.46 11.09 -0.11
C ALA A 31 -11.10 12.41 0.32
N ARG A 32 -10.74 12.92 1.51
CA ARG A 32 -11.22 14.21 2.01
C ARG A 32 -10.80 15.39 1.13
N ILE A 33 -9.54 15.43 0.69
CA ILE A 33 -9.01 16.49 -0.17
C ILE A 33 -9.80 16.55 -1.48
N VAL A 34 -9.96 15.41 -2.15
CA VAL A 34 -10.69 15.32 -3.42
C VAL A 34 -12.17 15.66 -3.23
N ALA A 35 -12.80 15.19 -2.16
CA ALA A 35 -14.20 15.48 -1.86
C ALA A 35 -14.45 16.98 -1.61
N ILE A 36 -13.56 17.66 -0.88
CA ILE A 36 -13.64 19.12 -0.67
C ILE A 36 -13.48 19.86 -2.00
N GLY A 37 -12.54 19.42 -2.85
CA GLY A 37 -12.34 20.00 -4.18
C GLY A 37 -13.59 19.89 -5.06
N GLN A 38 -14.22 18.71 -5.09
CA GLN A 38 -15.46 18.51 -5.88
C GLN A 38 -16.65 19.27 -5.31
N ARG A 39 -16.75 19.42 -3.98
CA ARG A 39 -17.84 20.18 -3.34
C ARG A 39 -17.92 21.63 -3.80
N ASN A 40 -16.79 22.26 -4.10
CA ASN A 40 -16.73 23.67 -4.50
C ASN A 40 -17.03 23.91 -6.00
N GLN A 41 -17.34 22.86 -6.76
CA GLN A 41 -17.58 22.97 -8.19
C GLN A 41 -19.00 23.43 -8.53
N LEU A 42 -19.13 24.22 -9.60
CA LEU A 42 -20.39 24.78 -10.08
C LEU A 42 -21.47 23.72 -10.37
N TYR A 43 -21.08 22.54 -10.85
CA TYR A 43 -22.04 21.45 -11.12
C TYR A 43 -22.67 20.90 -9.83
N VAL A 44 -21.97 20.94 -8.69
CA VAL A 44 -22.54 20.54 -7.39
C VAL A 44 -23.54 21.58 -6.93
N THR A 45 -23.21 22.86 -7.03
CA THR A 45 -24.11 23.97 -6.68
C THR A 45 -25.38 23.95 -7.55
N ALA A 46 -25.24 23.69 -8.86
CA ALA A 46 -26.37 23.54 -9.77
C ALA A 46 -27.24 22.31 -9.42
N ALA A 47 -26.63 21.17 -9.10
CA ALA A 47 -27.37 19.98 -8.68
C ALA A 47 -28.16 20.21 -7.38
N ILE A 48 -27.60 20.96 -6.43
CA ILE A 48 -28.29 21.35 -5.20
C ILE A 48 -29.45 22.31 -5.52
N ALA A 49 -29.26 23.29 -6.40
CA ALA A 49 -30.32 24.23 -6.81
C ALA A 49 -31.51 23.54 -7.49
N VAL A 50 -31.27 22.42 -8.20
CA VAL A 50 -32.30 21.57 -8.81
C VAL A 50 -32.97 20.63 -7.79
N GLY A 51 -32.57 20.65 -6.51
CA GLY A 51 -33.17 19.85 -5.43
C GLY A 51 -32.65 18.42 -5.35
N ALA A 52 -31.45 18.12 -5.87
CA ALA A 52 -30.88 16.78 -5.78
C ALA A 52 -30.52 16.42 -4.32
N ARG A 53 -30.86 15.19 -3.91
CA ARG A 53 -30.49 14.65 -2.59
C ARG A 53 -28.96 14.54 -2.43
N PRO A 54 -28.40 14.82 -1.24
CA PRO A 54 -26.95 14.81 -1.01
C PRO A 54 -26.30 13.45 -1.30
N LEU A 55 -26.97 12.35 -0.96
CA LEU A 55 -26.49 10.99 -1.29
C LEU A 55 -26.33 10.75 -2.80
N ARG A 56 -27.24 11.29 -3.63
CA ARG A 56 -27.17 11.17 -5.09
C ARG A 56 -26.00 11.97 -5.65
N ILE A 57 -25.73 13.15 -5.09
CA ILE A 57 -24.59 13.98 -5.47
C ILE A 57 -23.28 13.25 -5.12
N ILE A 58 -23.18 12.71 -3.91
CA ILE A 58 -21.98 11.98 -3.47
C ILE A 58 -21.72 10.77 -4.36
N LEU A 59 -22.68 9.85 -4.50
CA LEU A 59 -22.45 8.59 -5.22
C LEU A 59 -22.22 8.76 -6.72
N ARG A 60 -22.93 9.72 -7.35
CA ARG A 60 -22.86 9.89 -8.81
C ARG A 60 -21.82 10.91 -9.26
N HIS A 61 -21.51 11.90 -8.44
CA HIS A 61 -20.62 13.00 -8.84
C HIS A 61 -19.32 13.01 -8.04
N VAL A 62 -19.32 12.79 -6.72
CA VAL A 62 -18.08 12.89 -5.91
C VAL A 62 -17.30 11.57 -5.89
N ALA A 63 -17.97 10.45 -5.63
CA ALA A 63 -17.37 9.12 -5.52
C ALA A 63 -16.52 8.71 -6.73
N PRO A 64 -16.97 8.85 -8.00
CA PRO A 64 -16.14 8.47 -9.15
C PRO A 64 -14.85 9.30 -9.28
N HIS A 65 -14.82 10.53 -8.77
CA HIS A 65 -13.63 11.36 -8.76
C HIS A 65 -12.66 10.98 -7.62
N VAL A 66 -13.19 10.54 -6.48
CA VAL A 66 -12.38 10.09 -5.34
C VAL A 66 -11.75 8.71 -5.59
N ILE A 67 -12.45 7.82 -6.29
CA ILE A 67 -11.99 6.45 -6.56
C ILE A 67 -10.72 6.43 -7.40
N ARG A 68 -10.59 7.32 -8.41
CA ARG A 68 -9.42 7.35 -9.32
C ARG A 68 -8.08 7.50 -8.58
N PRO A 69 -7.85 8.56 -7.77
CA PRO A 69 -6.59 8.71 -7.06
C PRO A 69 -6.44 7.70 -5.91
N LEU A 70 -7.54 7.13 -5.38
CA LEU A 70 -7.45 6.03 -4.41
C LEU A 70 -6.85 4.77 -5.02
N TRP A 71 -7.17 4.44 -6.27
CA TRP A 71 -6.55 3.30 -6.96
C TRP A 71 -5.06 3.51 -7.16
N ALA A 72 -4.64 4.69 -7.62
CA ALA A 72 -3.23 5.04 -7.73
C ALA A 72 -2.50 4.91 -6.38
N GLN A 73 -3.06 5.53 -5.33
CA GLN A 73 -2.52 5.47 -3.98
C GLN A 73 -2.44 4.04 -3.43
N SER A 74 -3.37 3.17 -3.82
CA SER A 74 -3.37 1.76 -3.42
C SER A 74 -2.23 0.98 -4.03
N ALA A 75 -1.95 1.17 -5.32
CA ALA A 75 -0.82 0.54 -5.99
C ALA A 75 0.52 1.00 -5.39
N LEU A 76 0.67 2.31 -5.17
CA LEU A 76 1.84 2.88 -4.49
C LEU A 76 2.00 2.31 -3.07
N GLY A 77 0.90 2.19 -2.33
CA GLY A 77 0.87 1.64 -0.99
C GLY A 77 1.32 0.17 -0.94
N VAL A 78 0.87 -0.65 -1.91
CA VAL A 78 1.32 -2.04 -2.02
C VAL A 78 2.82 -2.12 -2.30
N GLY A 79 3.33 -1.35 -3.25
CA GLY A 79 4.76 -1.32 -3.57
C GLY A 79 5.62 -0.94 -2.35
N HIS A 80 5.21 0.09 -1.62
CA HIS A 80 5.89 0.50 -0.39
C HIS A 80 5.83 -0.58 0.71
N ASN A 81 4.68 -1.22 0.89
CA ASN A 81 4.51 -2.26 1.90
C ASN A 81 5.36 -3.51 1.60
N VAL A 82 5.49 -3.91 0.32
CA VAL A 82 6.38 -5.01 -0.09
C VAL A 82 7.82 -4.71 0.29
N LEU A 83 8.31 -3.51 -0.02
CA LEU A 83 9.68 -3.09 0.34
C LEU A 83 9.87 -3.02 1.86
N LEU A 84 8.90 -2.49 2.59
CA LEU A 84 8.97 -2.40 4.05
C LEU A 84 8.98 -3.79 4.70
N MET A 85 8.13 -4.70 4.22
CA MET A 85 8.04 -6.06 4.73
C MET A 85 9.31 -6.86 4.44
N ALA A 86 9.85 -6.75 3.22
CA ALA A 86 11.15 -7.32 2.88
C ALA A 86 12.29 -6.76 3.74
N GLY A 87 12.29 -5.45 4.03
CA GLY A 87 13.26 -4.82 4.92
C GLY A 87 13.15 -5.33 6.36
N LEU A 88 11.93 -5.50 6.88
CA LEU A 88 11.68 -6.09 8.20
C LEU A 88 12.12 -7.56 8.26
N GLY A 89 11.84 -8.34 7.21
CA GLY A 89 12.31 -9.72 7.06
C GLY A 89 13.83 -9.82 7.03
N PHE A 90 14.49 -8.92 6.31
CA PHE A 90 15.95 -8.83 6.27
C PHE A 90 16.56 -8.49 7.64
N LEU A 91 15.88 -7.66 8.44
CA LEU A 91 16.28 -7.35 9.81
C LEU A 91 16.00 -8.49 10.82
N GLY A 92 15.41 -9.61 10.35
CA GLY A 92 15.07 -10.76 11.19
C GLY A 92 13.78 -10.59 12.00
N VAL A 93 13.00 -9.52 11.75
CA VAL A 93 11.74 -9.20 12.45
C VAL A 93 10.52 -9.52 11.57
N GLY A 94 10.74 -10.14 10.40
CA GLY A 94 9.69 -10.58 9.49
C GLY A 94 8.97 -11.84 9.93
N VAL A 95 8.12 -12.35 9.05
CA VAL A 95 7.39 -13.61 9.24
C VAL A 95 8.42 -14.75 9.31
N GLN A 96 8.40 -15.50 10.41
CA GLN A 96 9.35 -16.59 10.61
C GLN A 96 8.88 -17.86 9.86
N PRO A 97 9.81 -18.77 9.48
CA PRO A 97 9.45 -20.08 8.93
C PRO A 97 8.43 -20.78 9.85
N PRO A 98 7.38 -21.44 9.33
CA PRO A 98 7.29 -22.15 8.04
C PRO A 98 6.76 -21.36 6.84
N GLU A 99 6.28 -20.13 7.03
CA GLU A 99 5.72 -19.33 5.93
C GLU A 99 6.85 -18.75 5.06
N PRO A 100 6.74 -18.83 3.71
CA PRO A 100 7.77 -18.28 2.82
C PRO A 100 7.70 -16.75 2.77
N GLU A 101 8.77 -16.08 3.20
CA GLU A 101 8.90 -14.61 3.18
C GLU A 101 10.25 -14.21 2.55
N TRP A 102 10.19 -13.41 1.47
CA TRP A 102 11.38 -13.11 0.66
C TRP A 102 12.45 -12.33 1.43
N GLY A 103 12.08 -11.43 2.36
CA GLY A 103 13.04 -10.69 3.19
C GLY A 103 13.86 -11.61 4.10
N VAL A 104 13.21 -12.57 4.76
CA VAL A 104 13.85 -13.60 5.59
C VAL A 104 14.68 -14.55 4.73
N MET A 105 14.25 -14.87 3.50
CA MET A 105 15.08 -15.66 2.57
C MET A 105 16.39 -14.94 2.24
N VAL A 106 16.35 -13.62 2.01
CA VAL A 106 17.57 -12.81 1.83
C VAL A 106 18.43 -12.82 3.10
N TYR A 107 17.81 -12.69 4.28
CA TYR A 107 18.51 -12.78 5.56
C TYR A 107 19.22 -14.13 5.74
N GLN A 108 18.59 -15.26 5.39
CA GLN A 108 19.20 -16.59 5.52
C GLN A 108 20.30 -16.86 4.48
N ALA A 109 20.12 -16.32 3.26
CA ALA A 109 21.08 -16.48 2.18
C ALA A 109 22.44 -15.79 2.47
N ARG A 110 22.49 -14.80 3.37
CA ARG A 110 23.72 -14.07 3.73
C ARG A 110 24.88 -14.99 4.17
N VAL A 111 24.58 -16.09 4.85
CA VAL A 111 25.58 -17.05 5.35
C VAL A 111 26.09 -17.96 4.23
N HIS A 112 25.34 -18.07 3.14
CA HIS A 112 25.63 -18.93 2.00
C HIS A 112 26.16 -18.17 0.79
N ILE A 113 26.55 -16.89 0.94
CA ILE A 113 26.99 -16.04 -0.17
C ILE A 113 28.21 -16.62 -0.88
N GLU A 114 29.18 -17.17 -0.14
CA GLU A 114 30.41 -17.72 -0.70
C GLU A 114 30.17 -19.04 -1.44
N ASN A 115 29.25 -19.87 -0.95
CA ASN A 115 29.01 -21.23 -1.46
C ASN A 115 27.88 -21.30 -2.50
N ALA A 116 26.88 -20.42 -2.39
CA ALA A 116 25.65 -20.47 -3.17
C ALA A 116 25.03 -19.06 -3.32
N PRO A 117 25.69 -18.14 -4.06
CA PRO A 117 25.23 -16.77 -4.20
C PRO A 117 23.83 -16.65 -4.81
N HIS A 118 23.43 -17.60 -5.67
CA HIS A 118 22.12 -17.63 -6.33
C HIS A 118 20.93 -17.61 -5.35
N LEU A 119 21.11 -18.10 -4.11
CA LEU A 119 20.09 -18.07 -3.06
C LEU A 119 19.74 -16.64 -2.63
N LEU A 120 20.65 -15.68 -2.83
CA LEU A 120 20.44 -14.27 -2.52
C LEU A 120 19.78 -13.51 -3.68
N TRP A 121 20.26 -13.74 -4.91
CA TRP A 121 19.81 -12.99 -6.10
C TRP A 121 18.34 -13.23 -6.43
N LEU A 122 17.86 -14.47 -6.27
CA LEU A 122 16.49 -14.84 -6.61
C LEU A 122 15.45 -14.06 -5.78
N PRO A 123 15.43 -14.13 -4.44
CA PRO A 123 14.47 -13.37 -3.64
C PRO A 123 14.68 -11.85 -3.78
N GLY A 124 15.93 -11.38 -3.91
CA GLY A 124 16.23 -9.96 -4.13
C GLY A 124 15.61 -9.41 -5.42
N LEU A 125 15.72 -10.15 -6.53
CA LEU A 125 15.08 -9.79 -7.80
C LEU A 125 13.56 -9.85 -7.71
N CYS A 126 12.99 -10.85 -7.03
CA CYS A 126 11.54 -10.93 -6.83
C CYS A 126 11.01 -9.70 -6.08
N ILE A 127 11.66 -9.29 -4.99
CA ILE A 127 11.29 -8.08 -4.22
C ILE A 127 11.42 -6.84 -5.11
N ALA A 128 12.54 -6.70 -5.83
CA ALA A 128 12.77 -5.55 -6.69
C ALA A 128 11.73 -5.45 -7.82
N CYS A 129 11.51 -6.53 -8.57
CA CYS A 129 10.56 -6.56 -9.68
C CYS A 129 9.12 -6.30 -9.21
N THR A 130 8.70 -6.91 -8.11
CA THR A 130 7.33 -6.71 -7.58
C THR A 130 7.15 -5.31 -7.02
N GLY A 131 8.07 -4.84 -6.17
CA GLY A 131 8.03 -3.50 -5.61
C GLY A 131 8.03 -2.42 -6.69
N LEU A 132 8.94 -2.52 -7.67
CA LEU A 132 9.01 -1.57 -8.79
C LEU A 132 7.77 -1.62 -9.66
N SER A 133 7.24 -2.81 -9.95
CA SER A 133 6.04 -2.95 -10.78
C SER A 133 4.84 -2.23 -10.15
N PHE A 134 4.63 -2.37 -8.84
CA PHE A 134 3.53 -1.68 -8.14
C PHE A 134 3.76 -0.18 -7.97
N LEU A 135 5.00 0.25 -7.73
CA LEU A 135 5.34 1.67 -7.66
C LEU A 135 5.12 2.36 -9.01
N LEU A 136 5.67 1.80 -10.10
CA LEU A 136 5.49 2.32 -11.45
C LEU A 136 4.03 2.31 -11.88
N LEU A 137 3.29 1.23 -11.57
CA LEU A 137 1.85 1.16 -11.83
C LEU A 137 1.10 2.28 -11.10
N GLY A 138 1.45 2.52 -9.83
CA GLY A 138 0.86 3.58 -9.04
C GLY A 138 1.13 4.97 -9.61
N ASP A 139 2.36 5.24 -10.05
CA ASP A 139 2.71 6.51 -10.69
C ASP A 139 1.94 6.71 -12.01
N VAL A 140 1.86 5.69 -12.85
CA VAL A 140 1.10 5.74 -14.11
C VAL A 140 -0.40 5.96 -13.86
N LEU A 141 -0.96 5.36 -12.81
CA LEU A 141 -2.35 5.59 -12.43
C LEU A 141 -2.56 6.98 -11.79
N ALA A 142 -1.55 7.55 -11.13
CA ALA A 142 -1.64 8.86 -10.51
C ALA A 142 -1.57 10.00 -11.54
N ASP A 143 -0.83 9.78 -12.63
CA ASP A 143 -0.60 10.77 -13.69
C ASP A 143 -1.77 10.89 -14.69
N ARG A 144 -2.79 10.02 -14.58
CA ARG A 144 -4.01 10.00 -15.42
C ARG A 144 -5.27 10.46 -14.69
#